data_AF-A0A737ID99-F1
#
_entry.id   AF-A0A737ID99-F1
#
_cell.length_a   1.000
_cell.length_b   1.000
_cell.length_c   1.000
_cell.angle_alpha   90.00
_cell.angle_beta   90.00
_cell.angle_gamma   90.00
#
_symmetry.space_group_name_H-M   'P 1'
#
loop_
_entity.id
_entity.type
_entity.pdbx_description
1 polymer ?
#
loop_
_entity_poly.entity_id
_entity_poly.type
_entity_poly.pdbx_seq_one_letter_code
_entity_poly.pdbx_strand_id
1 'polypeptide(L)'
;QRLIDAINWFGDAVTDPNAHSSIVKYVSAIERLFFGKFEAGRTKLFAGRVRDVLKAFSCDEGHRVYSQALELYKTRSTLVHGEQFRTEDESFNSINLASELSRMCLLCSAQLYSMVLQAFENPDSAKLEEIMKRISDEGLNWLAEAAALGSAKNSPLS
;
A
#
# COMPACT_ATOMS: atom_id res chain seq x y z
N GLN A 1 -13.34 -0.26 5.76
CA GLN A 1 -12.66 -1.40 6.41
C GLN A 1 -11.17 -1.52 6.06
N ARG A 2 -10.76 -1.48 4.79
CA ARG A 2 -9.38 -1.78 4.35
C ARG A 2 -8.27 -0.89 4.96
N LEU A 3 -8.47 0.44 4.99
CA LEU A 3 -7.50 1.36 5.58
C LEU A 3 -7.28 1.08 7.08
N ILE A 4 -8.36 0.82 7.83
CA ILE A 4 -8.29 0.49 9.26
C ILE A 4 -7.55 -0.84 9.47
N ASP A 5 -7.86 -1.86 8.67
CA ASP A 5 -7.15 -3.14 8.74
C ASP A 5 -5.64 -2.97 8.46
N ALA A 6 -5.27 -2.11 7.51
CA ALA A 6 -3.86 -1.81 7.23
C ALA A 6 -3.18 -1.07 8.39
N ILE A 7 -3.88 -0.14 9.05
CA ILE A 7 -3.39 0.54 10.26
C ILE A 7 -3.15 -0.46 11.39
N ASN A 8 -4.06 -1.43 11.58
CA ASN A 8 -3.89 -2.48 12.58
C ASN A 8 -2.65 -3.33 12.30
N TRP A 9 -2.47 -3.79 11.05
CA TRP A 9 -1.26 -4.53 10.65
C TRP A 9 0.03 -3.73 10.88
N PHE A 10 0.01 -2.43 10.61
CA PHE A 10 1.15 -1.55 10.88
C PHE A 10 1.44 -1.41 12.37
N GLY A 11 0.41 -1.20 13.20
CA GLY A 11 0.56 -1.13 14.66
C GLY A 11 1.11 -2.43 15.26
N ASP A 12 0.61 -3.57 14.77
CA ASP A 12 1.10 -4.89 15.14
C ASP A 12 2.55 -5.12 14.70
N ALA A 13 2.99 -4.50 13.60
CA ALA A 13 4.37 -4.61 13.12
C ALA A 13 5.33 -3.79 13.98
N VAL A 14 4.94 -2.56 14.34
CA VAL A 14 5.74 -1.64 15.18
C VAL A 14 6.00 -2.21 16.57
N THR A 15 5.04 -2.97 17.10
CA THR A 15 5.11 -3.53 18.46
C THR A 15 5.63 -4.95 18.52
N ASP A 16 5.90 -5.59 17.38
CA ASP A 16 6.38 -6.97 17.34
C ASP A 16 7.89 -7.04 17.67
N PRO A 17 8.29 -7.76 18.73
CA PRO A 17 9.71 -7.95 19.03
C PRO A 17 10.43 -8.83 17.99
N ASN A 18 9.69 -9.61 17.19
CA ASN A 18 10.26 -10.46 16.16
C ASN A 18 10.36 -9.72 14.83
N ALA A 19 11.60 -9.48 14.38
CA ALA A 19 11.93 -8.83 13.12
C ALA A 19 11.24 -9.45 11.89
N HIS A 20 11.24 -10.78 11.78
CA HIS A 20 10.65 -11.46 10.63
C HIS A 20 9.14 -11.22 10.57
N SER A 21 8.47 -11.42 11.70
CA SER A 21 7.04 -11.18 11.85
C SER A 21 6.69 -9.72 11.57
N SER A 22 7.48 -8.77 12.09
CA SER A 22 7.30 -7.34 11.83
C SER A 22 7.34 -7.01 10.33
N ILE A 23 8.32 -7.52 9.59
CA ILE A 23 8.42 -7.30 8.13
C ILE A 23 7.21 -7.88 7.39
N VAL A 24 6.80 -9.10 7.73
CA VAL A 24 5.61 -9.74 7.13
C VAL A 24 4.37 -8.89 7.39
N LYS A 25 4.22 -8.32 8.59
CA LYS A 25 3.09 -7.46 8.97
C LYS A 25 3.11 -6.12 8.23
N TYR A 26 4.27 -5.46 8.10
CA TYR A 26 4.39 -4.23 7.30
C TYR A 26 3.99 -4.46 5.83
N VAL A 27 4.46 -5.55 5.22
CA VAL A 27 4.05 -5.89 3.85
C VAL A 27 2.56 -6.21 3.79
N SER A 28 2.01 -6.90 4.79
CA SER A 28 0.57 -7.20 4.87
C SER A 28 -0.29 -5.93 4.96
N ALA A 29 0.19 -4.90 5.66
CA ALA A 29 -0.46 -3.58 5.68
C ALA A 29 -0.54 -2.99 4.27
N ILE A 30 0.57 -2.99 3.52
CA ILE A 30 0.61 -2.49 2.13
C ILE A 30 -0.29 -3.34 1.21
N GLU A 31 -0.26 -4.67 1.35
CA GLU A 31 -1.12 -5.58 0.59
C GLU A 31 -2.60 -5.25 0.83
N ARG A 32 -2.98 -4.98 2.08
CA ARG A 32 -4.37 -4.63 2.44
C ARG A 32 -4.83 -3.32 1.80
N LEU A 33 -3.94 -2.35 1.67
CA LEU A 33 -4.21 -1.05 1.04
C LEU A 33 -4.45 -1.18 -0.46
N PHE A 34 -3.60 -1.94 -1.16
CA PHE A 34 -3.50 -1.86 -2.62
C PHE A 34 -4.00 -3.09 -3.37
N PHE A 35 -4.43 -4.15 -2.69
CA PHE A 35 -4.86 -5.39 -3.33
C PHE A 35 -6.25 -5.81 -2.89
N GLY A 36 -7.11 -6.02 -3.87
CA GLY A 36 -8.49 -6.48 -3.71
C GLY A 36 -8.57 -7.99 -3.48
N LYS A 37 -7.83 -8.77 -4.27
CA LYS A 37 -7.74 -10.24 -4.19
C LYS A 37 -6.30 -10.67 -4.01
N PHE A 38 -6.02 -11.92 -3.63
CA PHE A 38 -4.67 -12.52 -3.68
C PHE A 38 -4.46 -13.23 -5.02
N GLU A 39 -3.27 -13.10 -5.63
CA GLU A 39 -2.83 -13.86 -6.81
C GLU A 39 -1.32 -14.11 -6.71
N ALA A 40 -0.85 -15.21 -7.29
CA ALA A 40 0.57 -15.54 -7.33
C ALA A 40 1.37 -14.62 -8.28
N GLY A 41 2.68 -14.49 -8.05
CA GLY A 41 3.58 -13.78 -8.97
C GLY A 41 3.57 -12.25 -8.87
N ARG A 42 3.21 -11.70 -7.71
CA ARG A 42 2.92 -10.26 -7.55
C ARG A 42 4.10 -9.36 -7.25
N THR A 43 5.32 -9.84 -7.14
CA THR A 43 6.47 -9.01 -6.72
C THR A 43 6.59 -7.72 -7.56
N LYS A 44 6.49 -7.83 -8.89
CA LYS A 44 6.54 -6.65 -9.78
C LYS A 44 5.29 -5.77 -9.68
N LEU A 45 4.12 -6.38 -9.47
CA LEU A 45 2.85 -5.65 -9.31
C LEU A 45 2.81 -4.89 -7.99
N PHE A 46 3.31 -5.49 -6.91
CA PHE A 46 3.52 -4.85 -5.61
C PHE A 46 4.43 -3.63 -5.75
N ALA A 47 5.61 -3.82 -6.32
CA ALA A 47 6.55 -2.73 -6.54
C ALA A 47 5.96 -1.62 -7.44
N GLY A 48 5.23 -2.00 -8.48
CA GLY A 48 4.53 -1.08 -9.38
C GLY A 48 3.49 -0.23 -8.64
N ARG A 49 2.58 -0.87 -7.90
CA ARG A 49 1.52 -0.16 -7.15
C ARG A 49 2.05 0.78 -6.09
N VAL A 50 3.06 0.34 -5.32
CA VAL A 50 3.71 1.17 -4.32
C VAL A 50 4.32 2.41 -4.97
N ARG A 51 5.08 2.23 -6.06
CA ARG A 51 5.63 3.34 -6.84
C ARG A 51 4.54 4.26 -7.38
N ASP A 52 3.50 3.71 -8.00
CA ASP A 52 2.48 4.50 -8.69
C ASP A 52 1.66 5.35 -7.72
N VAL A 53 1.30 4.79 -6.55
CA VAL A 53 0.64 5.56 -5.49
C VAL A 53 1.56 6.64 -4.94
N LEU A 54 2.79 6.30 -4.54
CA LEU A 54 3.71 7.29 -3.98
C LEU A 54 4.01 8.42 -4.97
N LYS A 55 4.24 8.08 -6.24
CA LYS A 55 4.43 9.06 -7.32
C LYS A 55 3.22 9.96 -7.49
N ALA A 56 2.01 9.40 -7.44
CA ALA A 56 0.79 10.18 -7.64
C ALA A 56 0.55 11.21 -6.51
N PHE A 57 1.15 10.99 -5.34
CA PHE A 57 1.17 11.94 -4.22
C PHE A 57 2.52 12.69 -4.06
N SER A 58 3.41 12.62 -5.06
CA SER A 58 4.75 13.25 -5.02
C SER A 58 5.61 12.82 -3.83
N CYS A 59 5.45 11.58 -3.38
CA CYS A 59 6.21 10.95 -2.29
C CYS A 59 7.26 9.95 -2.81
N ASP A 60 7.68 10.04 -4.08
CA ASP A 60 8.66 9.14 -4.69
C ASP A 60 10.09 9.70 -4.72
N GLU A 61 10.44 10.53 -3.72
CA GLU A 61 11.73 11.20 -3.63
C GLU A 61 12.90 10.23 -3.88
N GLY A 62 13.72 10.57 -4.88
CA GLY A 62 14.89 9.78 -5.26
C GLY A 62 14.63 8.60 -6.19
N HIS A 63 13.42 8.43 -6.74
CA HIS A 63 13.05 7.47 -7.81
C HIS A 63 13.42 6.00 -7.55
N ARG A 64 13.72 5.64 -6.30
CA ARG A 64 14.14 4.29 -5.89
C ARG A 64 13.01 3.45 -5.29
N VAL A 65 11.81 4.01 -5.19
CA VAL A 65 10.63 3.36 -4.61
C VAL A 65 10.34 2.00 -5.23
N TYR A 66 10.43 1.87 -6.56
CA TYR A 66 10.19 0.60 -7.23
C TYR A 66 11.20 -0.47 -6.80
N SER A 67 12.50 -0.16 -6.83
CA SER A 67 13.56 -1.09 -6.42
C SER A 67 13.42 -1.48 -4.95
N GLN A 68 13.13 -0.51 -4.09
CA GLN A 68 12.92 -0.71 -2.66
C GLN A 68 11.72 -1.61 -2.36
N ALA A 69 10.58 -1.35 -3.01
CA ALA A 69 9.38 -2.18 -2.84
C ALA A 69 9.57 -3.59 -3.42
N LEU A 70 10.34 -3.73 -4.52
CA LEU A 70 10.69 -5.00 -5.11
C LEU A 70 11.58 -5.83 -4.16
N GLU A 71 12.59 -5.20 -3.56
CA GLU A 71 13.47 -5.81 -2.57
C GLU A 71 12.67 -6.25 -1.33
N LEU A 72 11.88 -5.35 -0.75
CA LEU A 72 11.04 -5.64 0.42
C LEU A 72 10.12 -6.84 0.18
N TYR A 73 9.46 -6.91 -0.99
CA TYR A 73 8.56 -8.02 -1.28
C TYR A 73 9.31 -9.36 -1.48
N LYS A 74 10.52 -9.32 -2.05
CA LYS A 74 11.39 -10.51 -2.13
C LYS A 74 11.79 -10.97 -0.74
N THR A 75 12.24 -10.06 0.13
CA THR A 75 12.59 -10.36 1.52
C THR A 75 11.40 -10.97 2.27
N ARG A 76 10.21 -10.39 2.17
CA ARG A 76 9.01 -11.00 2.76
C ARG A 76 8.74 -12.40 2.21
N SER A 77 8.91 -12.60 0.90
CA SER A 77 8.71 -13.92 0.27
C SER A 77 9.68 -14.96 0.84
N THR A 78 10.96 -14.65 0.99
CA THR A 78 11.97 -15.58 1.53
C THR A 78 11.71 -15.88 3.00
N LEU A 79 11.38 -14.87 3.82
CA LEU A 79 11.04 -15.04 5.23
C LEU A 79 9.82 -15.95 5.45
N VAL A 80 8.78 -15.81 4.61
CA VAL A 80 7.59 -16.69 4.67
C VAL A 80 7.91 -18.14 4.29
N HIS A 81 8.97 -18.36 3.50
CA HIS A 81 9.49 -19.69 3.20
C HIS A 81 10.49 -20.22 4.24
N GLY A 82 10.67 -19.51 5.36
CA GLY A 82 11.47 -19.96 6.50
C GLY A 82 12.94 -19.59 6.43
N GLU A 83 13.36 -18.78 5.45
CA GLU A 83 14.71 -18.22 5.44
C GLU A 83 14.90 -17.25 6.61
N GLN A 84 16.15 -17.13 7.06
CA GLN A 84 16.54 -16.21 8.14
C GLN A 84 17.57 -15.21 7.65
N PHE A 85 17.57 -14.03 8.27
CA PHE A 85 18.64 -13.06 8.05
C PHE A 85 19.99 -13.65 8.45
N ARG A 86 21.03 -13.28 7.69
CA ARG A 86 22.39 -13.73 7.95
C ARG A 86 23.09 -12.88 9.00
N THR A 87 22.68 -11.61 9.11
CA THR A 87 23.24 -10.64 10.05
C THR A 87 22.15 -9.77 10.65
N GLU A 88 22.44 -9.19 11.83
CA GLU A 88 21.56 -8.22 12.47
C GLU A 88 21.39 -6.95 11.62
N ASP A 89 22.45 -6.50 10.93
CA ASP A 89 22.40 -5.34 10.02
C ASP A 89 21.43 -5.57 8.85
N GLU A 90 21.41 -6.77 8.26
CA GLU A 90 20.49 -7.12 7.18
C GLU A 90 19.03 -7.07 7.66
N SER A 91 18.79 -7.59 8.86
CA SER A 91 17.48 -7.52 9.52
C SER A 91 17.08 -6.08 9.80
N PHE A 92 17.96 -5.27 10.37
CA PHE A 92 17.69 -3.88 10.74
C PHE A 92 17.38 -3.02 9.51
N ASN A 93 18.17 -3.15 8.45
CA ASN A 93 17.94 -2.45 7.17
C ASN A 93 16.59 -2.84 6.55
N SER A 94 16.25 -4.14 6.59
CA SER A 94 14.98 -4.64 6.06
C SER A 94 13.78 -4.13 6.86
N ILE A 95 13.87 -4.06 8.19
CA ILE A 95 12.82 -3.49 9.06
C ILE A 95 12.64 -2.00 8.77
N ASN A 96 13.73 -1.23 8.70
CA ASN A 96 13.65 0.20 8.42
C ASN A 96 12.99 0.48 7.07
N LEU A 97 13.40 -0.27 6.03
CA LEU A 97 12.80 -0.18 4.71
C LEU A 97 11.30 -0.52 4.73
N ALA A 98 10.92 -1.60 5.42
CA ALA A 98 9.53 -2.03 5.57
C ALA A 98 8.68 -0.98 6.28
N SER A 99 9.19 -0.45 7.39
CA SER A 99 8.53 0.58 8.21
C SER A 99 8.33 1.87 7.42
N GLU A 100 9.39 2.35 6.74
CA GLU A 100 9.34 3.59 5.96
C GLU A 100 8.36 3.49 4.80
N LEU A 101 8.48 2.45 3.97
CA LEU A 101 7.56 2.25 2.84
C LEU A 101 6.11 2.09 3.31
N SER A 102 5.88 1.29 4.35
CA SER A 102 4.52 1.09 4.88
C SER A 102 3.93 2.38 5.43
N ARG A 103 4.72 3.19 6.15
CA ARG A 103 4.30 4.49 6.69
C ARG A 103 3.90 5.45 5.56
N MET A 104 4.72 5.57 4.52
CA MET A 104 4.40 6.45 3.39
C MET A 104 3.15 5.97 2.63
N CYS A 105 3.01 4.65 2.44
CA CYS A 105 1.82 4.06 1.83
C CYS A 105 0.55 4.37 2.64
N LEU A 106 0.61 4.29 3.97
CA LEU A 106 -0.52 4.65 4.84
C LEU A 106 -0.91 6.12 4.72
N LEU A 107 0.08 7.03 4.72
CA LEU A 107 -0.16 8.47 4.59
C LEU A 107 -0.81 8.82 3.24
N CYS A 108 -0.28 8.30 2.14
CA CYS A 108 -0.88 8.45 0.81
C CYS A 108 -2.28 7.81 0.76
N SER A 109 -2.44 6.65 1.41
CA SER A 109 -3.71 5.93 1.41
C SER A 109 -4.80 6.65 2.19
N ALA A 110 -4.48 7.44 3.21
CA ALA A 110 -5.47 8.24 3.92
C ALA A 110 -6.18 9.23 2.96
N GLN A 111 -5.43 9.84 2.05
CA GLN A 111 -5.97 10.73 1.02
C GLN A 111 -6.66 9.94 -0.10
N LEU A 112 -6.01 8.88 -0.60
CA LEU A 112 -6.57 8.01 -1.64
C LEU A 112 -7.94 7.45 -1.23
N TYR A 113 -8.04 6.84 -0.05
CA TYR A 113 -9.28 6.24 0.42
C TYR A 113 -10.36 7.29 0.67
N SER A 114 -10.02 8.52 1.05
CA SER A 114 -11.00 9.62 1.12
C SER A 114 -11.65 9.87 -0.24
N MET A 115 -10.86 10.00 -1.31
CA MET A 115 -11.39 10.17 -2.68
C MET A 115 -12.18 8.95 -3.15
N VAL A 116 -11.69 7.75 -2.86
CA VAL A 116 -12.37 6.51 -3.24
C VAL A 116 -13.75 6.37 -2.57
N LEU A 117 -13.86 6.68 -1.28
CA LEU A 117 -15.14 6.63 -0.56
C LEU A 117 -16.11 7.71 -1.06
N GLN A 118 -15.61 8.90 -1.42
CA GLN A 118 -16.45 9.95 -2.01
C GLN A 118 -16.96 9.58 -3.41
N ALA A 119 -16.12 8.93 -4.22
CA ALA A 119 -16.49 8.53 -5.58
C ALA A 119 -17.37 7.27 -5.64
N PHE A 120 -17.18 6.31 -4.72
CA PHE A 120 -17.73 4.95 -4.83
C PHE A 120 -18.35 4.39 -3.53
N GLU A 121 -18.48 5.19 -2.48
CA GLU A 121 -18.98 4.84 -1.13
C GLU A 121 -18.18 3.76 -0.40
N ASN A 122 -18.21 2.51 -0.84
CA ASN A 122 -17.46 1.41 -0.25
C ASN A 122 -17.12 0.35 -1.33
N PRO A 123 -16.01 0.54 -2.07
CA PRO A 123 -15.67 -0.37 -3.15
C PRO A 123 -15.34 -1.77 -2.63
N ASP A 124 -15.85 -2.77 -3.34
CA ASP A 124 -15.45 -4.14 -3.12
C ASP A 124 -14.02 -4.41 -3.63
N SER A 125 -13.57 -5.65 -3.49
CA SER A 125 -12.27 -6.09 -3.96
C SER A 125 -12.06 -5.90 -5.47
N ALA A 126 -13.08 -6.14 -6.30
CA ALA A 126 -12.96 -6.04 -7.75
C ALA A 126 -12.82 -4.57 -8.17
N LYS A 127 -13.62 -3.69 -7.57
CA LYS A 127 -13.54 -2.25 -7.81
C LYS A 127 -12.21 -1.68 -7.34
N LEU A 128 -11.66 -2.15 -6.22
CA LEU A 128 -10.32 -1.74 -5.79
C LEU A 128 -9.24 -2.11 -6.83
N GLU A 129 -9.29 -3.33 -7.37
CA GLU A 129 -8.33 -3.75 -8.41
C GLU A 129 -8.41 -2.86 -9.66
N GLU A 130 -9.62 -2.50 -10.08
CA GLU A 130 -9.85 -1.57 -11.19
C GLU A 130 -9.28 -0.18 -10.89
N ILE A 131 -9.57 0.37 -9.71
CA ILE A 131 -9.04 1.68 -9.27
C ILE A 131 -7.51 1.67 -9.29
N MET A 132 -6.89 0.65 -8.69
CA MET A 132 -5.43 0.56 -8.62
C MET A 132 -4.79 0.40 -9.99
N LYS A 133 -5.45 -0.30 -10.92
CA LYS A 133 -5.00 -0.39 -12.31
C LYS A 133 -5.07 0.97 -13.00
N ARG A 134 -6.19 1.67 -12.89
CA ARG A 134 -6.37 3.00 -13.48
C ARG A 134 -5.41 4.04 -12.90
N ILE A 135 -5.05 3.96 -11.63
CA ILE A 135 -4.01 4.82 -11.05
C ILE A 135 -2.65 4.60 -11.73
N SER A 136 -2.32 3.35 -12.05
CA SER A 136 -1.09 3.00 -12.77
C SER A 136 -1.10 3.54 -14.21
N ASP A 137 -2.24 3.43 -14.90
CA ASP A 137 -2.38 3.77 -16.31
C ASP A 137 -2.62 5.28 -16.55
N GLU A 138 -3.40 5.93 -15.69
CA GLU A 138 -3.97 7.28 -15.90
C GLU A 138 -3.56 8.30 -14.81
N GLY A 139 -2.97 7.86 -13.70
CA GLY A 139 -2.72 8.71 -12.52
C GLY A 139 -3.97 8.94 -11.66
N LEU A 140 -3.98 10.01 -10.84
CA LEU A 140 -5.04 10.28 -9.85
C LEU A 140 -6.13 11.27 -10.29
N ASN A 141 -5.94 12.03 -11.37
CA ASN A 141 -6.84 13.14 -11.72
C ASN A 141 -8.30 12.68 -11.92
N TRP A 142 -8.50 11.58 -12.63
CA TRP A 142 -9.84 11.02 -12.87
C TRP A 142 -10.57 10.66 -11.57
N LEU A 143 -9.84 10.23 -10.54
CA LEU A 143 -10.40 9.84 -9.26
C LEU A 143 -10.79 11.07 -8.44
N ALA A 144 -9.98 12.13 -8.50
CA ALA A 144 -10.29 13.41 -7.87
C ALA A 144 -11.55 14.04 -8.49
N GLU A 145 -11.68 13.99 -9.83
CA GLU A 145 -12.88 14.44 -10.54
C GLU A 145 -14.12 13.62 -10.15
N ALA A 146 -14.00 12.29 -10.10
CA ALA A 146 -15.09 11.41 -9.67
C ALA A 146 -15.51 11.68 -8.21
N ALA A 147 -14.55 11.93 -7.32
CA ALA A 147 -14.81 12.26 -5.92
C ALA A 147 -15.56 13.59 -5.77
N ALA A 148 -15.18 14.62 -6.54
CA ALA A 148 -15.87 15.92 -6.55
C ALA A 148 -17.33 15.78 -7.01
N LEU A 149 -17.59 14.98 -8.05
CA LEU A 149 -18.94 14.68 -8.54
C LEU A 149 -19.77 13.88 -7.52
N GLY A 150 -19.16 12.93 -6.82
CA GLY A 150 -19.79 12.16 -5.75
C GLY A 150 -20.20 13.05 -4.56
N SER A 151 -19.33 13.99 -4.16
CA SER A 151 -19.63 14.96 -3.11
C SER A 151 -20.80 15.89 -3.44
N ALA A 152 -20.99 16.22 -4.73
CA ALA A 152 -22.12 17.04 -5.17
C ALA A 152 -23.47 16.31 -5.05
N LYS A 153 -23.48 14.97 -5.25
CA LYS A 153 -24.70 14.15 -5.09
C LYS A 153 -25.14 13.96 -3.63
N ASN A 154 -24.20 14.04 -2.70
CA ASN A 154 -24.42 13.82 -1.27
C ASN A 154 -24.63 15.12 -0.48
N SER A 155 -24.69 16.28 -1.17
CA SER A 155 -25.00 17.56 -0.53
C SER A 155 -26.52 17.70 -0.37
N PRO A 156 -27.06 17.83 0.86
CA PRO A 156 -28.48 18.04 1.07
C PRO A 156 -28.80 19.49 0.72
N LEU A 157 -29.22 19.77 -0.52
CA LEU A 157 -29.95 20.97 -0.93
C LEU A 157 -30.34 20.83 -2.42
N SER A 158 -31.52 20.26 -2.65
CA SER A 158 -32.47 20.68 -3.70
C SER A 158 -33.87 20.54 -3.16
#